data_AF-A0A165TKT3-F1
#
_entry.id   AF-A0A165TKT3-F1
#
_cell.length_a   1.000
_cell.length_b   1.000
_cell.length_c   1.000
_cell.angle_alpha   90.00
_cell.angle_beta   90.00
_cell.angle_gamma   90.00
#
_symmetry.space_group_name_H-M   'P 1'
#
loop_
_entity.id
_entity.type
_entity.pdbx_description
1 polymer ?
#
loop_
_entity_poly.entity_id
_entity_poly.type
_entity_poly.pdbx_seq_one_letter_code
_entity_poly.pdbx_strand_id
1 'polypeptide(L)' 'MNEAKGIAYSEGFLAFENDLKDSDCPYNEGCQARIDWVNGYQQAEEEHTERVTCNLLGIPM' A
#
# COMPACT_ATOMS: atom_id res chain seq x y z
N MET A 1 -19.52 -6.87 2.20
CA MET A 1 -19.71 -6.74 0.74
C MET A 1 -18.78 -5.62 0.30
N ASN A 2 -18.04 -5.83 -0.80
CA ASN A 2 -16.84 -5.10 -1.25
C ASN A 2 -15.56 -5.66 -0.61
N GLU A 3 -14.47 -5.92 -1.34
CA GLU A 3 -13.97 -5.11 -2.45
C GLU A 3 -13.00 -5.93 -3.32
N ALA A 4 -13.25 -6.02 -4.63
CA ALA A 4 -12.17 -6.30 -5.56
C ALA A 4 -11.37 -4.99 -5.69
N LYS A 5 -10.37 -4.81 -4.83
CA LYS A 5 -9.46 -3.67 -4.93
C LYS A 5 -8.74 -3.76 -6.29
N GLY A 6 -8.78 -2.67 -7.07
CA GLY A 6 -8.35 -2.68 -8.48
C GLY A 6 -6.87 -2.99 -8.68
N ILE A 7 -6.45 -3.11 -9.95
CA ILE A 7 -5.04 -3.40 -10.31
C ILE A 7 -4.09 -2.34 -9.74
N ALA A 8 -4.42 -1.05 -9.90
CA ALA A 8 -3.60 0.05 -9.42
C ALA A 8 -3.40 0.02 -7.90
N TYR A 9 -4.43 -0.36 -7.13
CA TYR A 9 -4.31 -0.55 -5.69
C TYR A 9 -3.33 -1.66 -5.33
N SER A 10 -3.47 -2.82 -5.97
CA SER A 10 -2.57 -3.96 -5.74
C SER A 10 -1.12 -3.61 -6.10
N GLU A 11 -0.91 -2.84 -7.16
CA GLU A 11 0.42 -2.36 -7.54
C GLU A 11 1.00 -1.36 -6.53
N GLY A 12 0.18 -0.47 -5.96
CA GLY A 12 0.62 0.44 -4.90
C GLY A 12 1.05 -0.28 -3.63
N PHE A 13 0.28 -1.30 -3.23
CA PHE A 13 0.63 -2.16 -2.10
C PHE A 13 1.97 -2.87 -2.33
N LEU A 14 2.15 -3.51 -3.48
CA LEU A 14 3.39 -4.20 -3.84
C LEU A 14 4.57 -3.24 -3.97
N ALA A 15 4.35 -2.00 -4.42
CA ALA A 15 5.41 -1.01 -4.53
C ALA A 15 6.06 -0.72 -3.17
N PHE A 16 5.26 -0.56 -2.11
CA PHE A 16 5.78 -0.41 -0.76
C PHE A 16 6.56 -1.67 -0.32
N GLU A 17 6.04 -2.87 -0.56
CA GLU A 17 6.74 -4.13 -0.20
C GLU A 17 8.07 -4.32 -0.94
N ASN A 18 8.26 -3.67 -2.09
CA ASN A 18 9.49 -3.70 -2.88
C ASN A 18 10.37 -2.46 -2.70
N ASP A 19 10.15 -1.66 -1.65
CA ASP A 19 10.90 -0.42 -1.35
C ASP A 19 10.87 0.63 -2.49
N LEU A 20 9.84 0.61 -3.34
CA LEU A 20 9.58 1.68 -4.31
C LEU A 20 8.95 2.87 -3.60
N LYS A 21 9.11 4.08 -4.16
CA LYS A 21 8.56 5.29 -3.55
C LYS A 21 7.25 5.69 -4.21
N ASP A 22 6.44 6.49 -3.52
CA ASP A 22 5.24 7.13 -4.10
C ASP A 22 5.54 7.91 -5.39
N SER A 23 6.73 8.52 -5.46
CA SER A 23 7.20 9.22 -6.66
C SER A 23 7.38 8.33 -7.90
N ASP A 24 7.46 7.01 -7.71
CA ASP A 24 7.58 6.01 -8.78
C ASP A 24 6.21 5.53 -9.29
N CYS A 25 5.11 6.14 -8.83
CA CYS A 25 3.76 5.83 -9.31
C CYS A 25 3.66 5.99 -10.85
N PRO A 26 3.31 4.93 -11.59
CA PRO A 26 3.23 4.98 -13.06
C PRO A 26 2.00 5.75 -13.57
N TYR A 27 1.04 6.07 -12.68
CA TYR A 27 -0.24 6.68 -13.03
C TYR A 27 -0.18 8.21 -12.94
N ASN A 28 0.39 8.86 -13.96
CA ASN A 28 0.48 10.33 -14.01
C ASN A 28 -0.74 11.03 -14.63
N GLU A 29 -1.53 10.34 -15.48
CA GLU A 29 -2.65 10.95 -16.21
C GLU A 29 -4.03 10.44 -15.76
N GLY A 30 -4.08 9.35 -14.98
CA GLY A 30 -5.31 8.75 -14.46
C GLY A 30 -5.55 9.09 -13.00
N CYS A 31 -6.36 10.10 -12.69
CA CYS A 31 -6.63 10.53 -11.31
C CYS A 31 -7.11 9.37 -10.41
N GLN A 32 -8.04 8.54 -10.88
CA GLN A 32 -8.56 7.42 -10.08
C GLN A 32 -7.51 6.33 -9.86
N ALA A 33 -6.79 5.93 -10.90
CA ALA A 33 -5.75 4.91 -10.79
C ALA A 33 -4.61 5.37 -9.85
N ARG A 34 -4.26 6.66 -9.89
CA ARG A 34 -3.31 7.24 -8.94
C ARG A 34 -3.83 7.19 -7.51
N ILE A 35 -5.09 7.59 -7.28
CA ILE A 35 -5.72 7.50 -5.95
C ILE A 35 -5.72 6.06 -5.45
N ASP A 36 -6.13 5.11 -6.29
CA ASP A 36 -6.17 3.69 -5.93
C ASP A 36 -4.77 3.17 -5.58
N TRP A 37 -3.75 3.54 -6.37
CA TRP A 37 -2.35 3.19 -6.11
C TRP A 37 -1.83 3.78 -4.80
N VAL A 38 -2.06 5.07 -4.55
CA VAL A 38 -1.67 5.74 -3.30
C VAL A 38 -2.35 5.09 -2.10
N ASN A 39 -3.64 4.76 -2.20
CA ASN A 39 -4.38 4.06 -1.15
C ASN A 39 -3.80 2.66 -0.88
N GLY A 40 -3.37 1.95 -1.92
CA GLY A 40 -2.71 0.65 -1.78
C GLY A 40 -1.36 0.74 -1.08
N TYR A 41 -0.56 1.74 -1.48
CA TYR A 41 0.73 2.03 -0.87
C TYR A 41 0.60 2.37 0.61
N GLN A 42 -0.34 3.26 0.96
CA GLN A 42 -0.60 3.65 2.35
C GLN A 42 -1.08 2.48 3.20
N GLN A 43 -1.95 1.63 2.66
CA GLN A 43 -2.37 0.41 3.37
C GLN A 43 -1.17 -0.48 3.71
N ALA A 44 -0.26 -0.71 2.76
CA ALA A 44 0.92 -1.52 3.00
C ALA A 44 1.83 -0.89 4.06
N GLU A 45 1.95 0.44 4.08
CA GLU A 45 2.68 1.18 5.11
C GLU A 45 2.03 1.04 6.50
N GLU A 46 0.71 1.13 6.59
CA GLU A 46 -0.04 0.93 7.83
C GLU A 46 0.12 -0.51 8.36
N GLU A 47 -0.01 -1.51 7.49
CA GLU A 47 0.19 -2.91 7.86
C GLU A 47 1.64 -3.19 8.28
N HIS A 48 2.62 -2.59 7.61
CA HIS A 48 4.01 -2.68 8.02
C HIS A 48 4.24 -2.03 9.38
N THR A 49 3.66 -0.85 9.62
CA THR A 49 3.75 -0.14 10.90
C THR A 49 3.13 -0.95 12.02
N GLU A 50 1.96 -1.55 11.79
CA GLU A 50 1.31 -2.44 12.76
C GLU A 50 2.18 -3.67 13.04
N ARG A 51 2.75 -4.30 11.99
CA ARG A 51 3.66 -5.45 12.12
C ARG A 51 4.92 -5.13 12.90
N VAL A 52 5.54 -3.99 12.63
CA VAL A 52 6.71 -3.53 13.38
C VAL A 52 6.31 -3.23 14.83
N THR A 53 5.17 -2.58 15.05
CA THR A 53 4.70 -2.21 16.39
C THR A 53 4.37 -3.44 17.24
N CYS A 54 3.64 -4.43 16.71
CA CYS A 54 3.35 -5.68 17.41
C CYS A 54 4.64 -6.44 17.74
N ASN A 55 5.59 -6.53 16.80
CA ASN A 55 6.90 -7.14 17.07
C ASN A 55 7.68 -6.39 18.15
N LEU A 56 7.69 -5.06 18.14
CA LEU A 56 8.37 -4.24 19.15
C LEU A 56 7.76 -4.41 20.55
N LEU A 57 6.44 -4.56 20.63
CA LEU A 57 5.71 -4.78 21.88
C LEU A 57 5.75 -6.25 22.34
N GLY A 58 6.35 -7.15 21.56
CA GLY A 58 6.39 -8.60 21.86
C GLY A 58 5.01 -9.27 21.75
N ILE A 59 4.09 -8.68 21.00
CA ILE A 59 2.75 -9.22 20.75
C ILE A 59 2.85 -10.14 19.52
N PRO A 60 2.59 -11.45 19.65
CA PRO A 60 2.58 -12.34 18.49
C PRO A 60 1.41 -11.99 17.57
N MET A 61 1.73 -11.77 16.28
CA MET A 61 0.76 -11.68 15.18
C MET A 61 0.35 -13.06 14.69
#